data_AF-A0A074WUC7-F1
#
_entry.id   AF-A0A074WUC7-F1
#
_cell.length_a   1.000
_cell.length_b   1.000
_cell.length_c   1.000
_cell.angle_alpha   90.00
_cell.angle_beta   90.00
_cell.angle_gamma   90.00
#
_symmetry.space_group_name_H-M   'P 1'
#
loop_
_entity.id
_entity.type
_entity.pdbx_description
1 polymer ?
#
loop_
_entity_poly.entity_id
_entity_poly.type
_entity_poly.pdbx_seq_one_letter_code
_entity_poly.pdbx_strand_id
1 'polypeptide(L)'
;DEDDFQGDDISSLGHAELEQTREIREYARLAGWEMPLLANLAKPFTPPTAATPLRFRYTTYMGEQHPAQRKVVVEFDPKDLSLNPSHTQNLIKLAGVRFNPSTNIVKMSCEDHETQAQNKRHLGDTIKALIAKAKSPESQWLKDVPVDFRHAKPKKRFQFPDEWLLTKERKKELEARREA
;
A
#
# COMPACT_ATOMS: atom_id res chain seq x y z
N ASP A 1 0.00 54.33 -39.92
CA ASP A 1 -1.18 53.67 -40.49
C ASP A 1 -1.19 52.16 -40.28
N GLU A 2 -0.06 51.43 -40.45
CA GLU A 2 -0.01 49.97 -40.12
C GLU A 2 0.29 49.66 -38.63
N ASP A 3 0.82 50.62 -37.87
CA ASP A 3 1.23 50.43 -36.46
C ASP A 3 0.18 50.87 -35.41
N ASP A 4 -0.98 51.36 -35.84
CA ASP A 4 -2.01 51.84 -34.92
C ASP A 4 -2.94 50.70 -34.47
N PHE A 5 -3.02 50.47 -33.15
CA PHE A 5 -3.86 49.43 -32.57
C PHE A 5 -5.36 49.69 -32.78
N GLN A 6 -6.05 48.75 -33.43
CA GLN A 6 -7.46 48.89 -33.81
C GLN A 6 -8.44 48.29 -32.78
N GLY A 7 -7.96 47.79 -31.63
CA GLY A 7 -8.81 47.12 -30.65
C GLY A 7 -9.24 45.70 -31.04
N ASP A 8 -8.52 45.09 -31.98
CA ASP A 8 -8.79 43.79 -32.60
C ASP A 8 -8.03 42.61 -31.98
N ASP A 9 -7.14 42.87 -31.02
CA ASP A 9 -6.41 41.85 -30.28
C ASP A 9 -6.43 42.10 -28.76
N ILE A 10 -6.27 41.01 -28.00
CA ILE A 10 -6.18 41.06 -26.54
C ILE A 10 -4.73 40.98 -26.07
N SER A 11 -4.49 41.39 -24.83
CA SER A 11 -3.15 41.26 -24.23
C SER A 11 -2.70 39.79 -24.16
N SER A 12 -1.39 39.57 -24.03
CA SER A 12 -0.83 38.22 -23.84
C SER A 12 -1.43 37.47 -22.65
N LEU A 13 -1.73 38.17 -21.55
CA LEU A 13 -2.45 37.59 -20.40
C LEU A 13 -3.89 37.19 -20.76
N GLY A 14 -4.57 38.00 -21.58
CA GLY A 14 -5.91 37.69 -22.09
C GLY A 14 -5.90 36.46 -23.00
N HIS A 15 -4.88 36.30 -23.85
CA HIS A 15 -4.71 35.09 -24.67
C HIS A 15 -4.45 33.86 -23.80
N ALA A 16 -3.67 33.97 -22.74
CA ALA A 16 -3.43 32.86 -21.82
C ALA A 16 -4.73 32.41 -21.12
N GLU A 17 -5.57 33.35 -20.68
CA GLU A 17 -6.88 33.03 -20.09
C GLU A 17 -7.85 32.41 -21.11
N LEU A 18 -7.84 32.92 -22.34
CA LEU A 18 -8.63 32.36 -23.43
C LEU A 18 -8.20 30.91 -23.74
N GLU A 19 -6.89 30.64 -23.77
CA GLU A 19 -6.35 29.30 -24.01
C GLU A 19 -6.71 28.33 -22.88
N GLN A 20 -6.56 28.75 -21.61
CA GLN A 20 -7.02 27.97 -20.47
C GLN A 20 -8.52 27.64 -20.58
N THR A 21 -9.34 28.59 -21.03
CA THR A 21 -10.77 28.36 -21.24
C THR A 21 -11.03 27.32 -22.34
N ARG A 22 -10.21 27.30 -23.40
CA ARG A 22 -10.29 26.28 -24.46
C ARG A 22 -9.94 24.89 -23.93
N GLU A 23 -8.87 24.76 -23.14
CA GLU A 23 -8.48 23.51 -22.49
C GLU A 23 -9.61 22.97 -21.59
N ILE A 24 -10.21 23.82 -20.74
CA ILE A 24 -11.33 23.44 -19.88
C ILE A 24 -12.50 22.90 -20.71
N ARG A 25 -12.82 23.56 -21.82
CA ARG A 25 -13.91 23.13 -22.72
C ARG A 25 -13.58 21.82 -23.43
N GLU A 26 -12.31 21.58 -23.75
CA GLU A 26 -11.85 20.30 -24.28
C GLU A 26 -12.05 19.17 -23.27
N TYR A 27 -11.60 19.33 -22.02
CA TYR A 27 -11.84 18.36 -20.95
C TYR A 27 -13.34 18.14 -20.67
N ALA A 28 -14.15 19.20 -20.71
CA ALA A 28 -15.60 19.08 -20.58
C ALA A 28 -16.22 18.26 -21.72
N ARG A 29 -15.71 18.41 -22.95
CA ARG A 29 -16.13 17.59 -24.10
C ARG A 29 -15.73 16.13 -23.92
N LEU A 30 -14.49 15.86 -23.50
CA LEU A 30 -14.03 14.50 -23.19
C LEU A 30 -14.91 13.85 -22.11
N ALA A 31 -15.22 14.60 -21.04
CA ALA A 31 -16.10 14.12 -19.97
C ALA A 31 -17.53 13.86 -20.42
N GLY A 32 -18.08 14.70 -21.30
CA GLY A 32 -19.45 14.57 -21.78
C GLY A 32 -19.65 13.43 -22.79
N TRP A 33 -18.66 13.18 -23.66
CA TRP A 33 -18.84 12.30 -24.82
C TRP A 33 -17.97 11.05 -24.78
N GLU A 34 -16.73 11.13 -24.28
CA GLU A 34 -15.79 10.01 -24.30
C GLU A 34 -15.79 9.19 -23.00
N MET A 35 -15.78 9.86 -21.84
CA MET A 35 -15.77 9.17 -20.54
C MET A 35 -16.93 8.18 -20.35
N PRO A 36 -18.17 8.44 -20.81
CA PRO A 36 -19.26 7.46 -20.73
C PRO A 36 -18.95 6.18 -21.52
N LEU A 37 -18.16 6.26 -22.60
CA LEU A 37 -17.78 5.08 -23.39
C LEU A 37 -16.82 4.16 -22.62
N LEU A 38 -16.07 4.67 -21.64
CA LEU A 38 -15.22 3.84 -20.77
C LEU A 38 -16.04 2.88 -19.90
N ALA A 39 -17.31 3.17 -19.64
CA ALA A 39 -18.19 2.25 -18.92
C ALA A 39 -18.33 0.90 -19.63
N ASN A 40 -18.23 0.87 -20.96
CA ASN A 40 -18.26 -0.36 -21.76
C ASN A 40 -17.02 -1.24 -21.56
N LEU A 41 -15.91 -0.67 -21.11
CA LEU A 41 -14.64 -1.36 -20.87
C LEU A 41 -14.43 -1.69 -19.37
N ALA A 42 -15.31 -1.20 -18.50
CA ALA A 42 -15.22 -1.42 -17.08
C ALA A 42 -15.45 -2.91 -16.75
N LYS A 43 -14.65 -3.43 -15.82
CA LYS A 43 -14.79 -4.79 -15.29
C LYS A 43 -15.13 -4.69 -13.80
N PRO A 44 -16.13 -5.46 -13.30
CA PRO A 44 -16.46 -5.44 -11.88
C PRO A 44 -15.28 -5.99 -11.06
N PHE A 45 -15.06 -5.40 -9.88
CA PHE A 45 -14.04 -5.88 -8.96
C PHE A 45 -14.46 -7.23 -8.37
N THR A 46 -13.57 -8.22 -8.47
CA THR A 46 -13.71 -9.50 -7.77
C THR A 46 -12.69 -9.57 -6.64
N PRO A 47 -13.11 -9.82 -5.39
CA PRO A 47 -12.19 -9.92 -4.28
C PRO A 47 -11.25 -11.13 -4.47
N PRO A 48 -9.98 -11.03 -4.04
CA PRO A 48 -9.04 -12.14 -4.11
C PRO A 48 -9.52 -13.30 -3.22
N THR A 49 -9.29 -14.52 -3.68
CA THR A 49 -9.62 -15.74 -2.92
C THR A 49 -8.42 -16.18 -2.09
N ALA A 50 -8.64 -17.13 -1.17
CA ALA A 50 -7.57 -17.73 -0.37
C ALA A 50 -6.47 -18.41 -1.21
N ALA A 51 -6.73 -18.72 -2.49
CA ALA A 51 -5.73 -19.28 -3.41
C ALA A 51 -4.67 -18.26 -3.84
N THR A 52 -4.91 -16.96 -3.67
CA THR A 52 -4.00 -15.86 -4.05
C THR A 52 -3.54 -15.07 -2.82
N PRO A 53 -2.72 -15.65 -1.92
CA PRO A 53 -2.31 -15.00 -0.67
C PRO A 53 -1.21 -13.94 -0.85
N LEU A 54 -0.62 -13.85 -2.05
CA LEU A 54 0.49 -12.94 -2.33
C LEU A 54 -0.02 -11.62 -2.91
N ARG A 55 0.36 -10.50 -2.29
CA ARG A 55 0.09 -9.16 -2.80
C ARG A 55 1.37 -8.55 -3.36
N PHE A 56 1.42 -8.40 -4.69
CA PHE A 56 2.50 -7.71 -5.38
C PHE A 56 2.18 -6.23 -5.59
N ARG A 57 3.18 -5.37 -5.42
CA ARG A 57 3.11 -3.93 -5.70
C ARG A 57 4.15 -3.56 -6.75
N TYR A 58 3.70 -2.89 -7.79
CA TYR A 58 4.51 -2.33 -8.87
C TYR A 58 4.47 -0.80 -8.78
N THR A 59 5.48 -0.13 -9.33
CA THR A 59 5.55 1.34 -9.39
C THR A 59 5.75 1.76 -10.83
N THR A 60 5.02 2.77 -11.29
CA THR A 60 5.08 3.32 -12.65
C THR A 60 5.10 4.85 -12.57
N TYR A 61 5.87 5.49 -13.46
CA TYR A 61 6.07 6.94 -13.50
C TYR A 61 5.45 7.60 -14.75
N MET A 62 4.45 6.93 -15.36
CA MET A 62 3.56 7.48 -16.40
C MET A 62 4.25 8.32 -17.48
N GLY A 63 5.23 7.74 -18.19
CA GLY A 63 5.96 8.39 -19.29
C GLY A 63 7.43 8.67 -18.97
N GLU A 64 7.79 8.72 -17.69
CA GLU A 64 9.18 8.89 -17.26
C GLU A 64 9.89 7.55 -17.05
N GLN A 65 11.17 7.50 -17.43
CA GLN A 65 12.06 6.40 -17.08
C GLN A 65 12.71 6.71 -15.72
N HIS A 66 12.31 5.96 -14.70
CA HIS A 66 12.84 6.14 -13.34
C HIS A 66 13.47 4.83 -12.84
N PRO A 67 14.68 4.85 -12.24
CA PRO A 67 15.37 3.63 -11.80
C PRO A 67 14.58 2.82 -10.77
N ALA A 68 13.78 3.47 -9.92
CA ALA A 68 12.93 2.79 -8.95
C ALA A 68 11.72 2.06 -9.58
N GLN A 69 11.44 2.27 -10.87
CA GLN A 69 10.35 1.59 -11.58
C GLN A 69 10.55 0.07 -11.60
N ARG A 70 11.80 -0.43 -11.66
CA ARG A 70 12.05 -1.89 -11.73
C ARG A 70 11.76 -2.62 -10.42
N LYS A 71 11.71 -1.91 -9.29
CA LYS A 71 11.50 -2.49 -7.95
C LYS A 71 10.11 -3.12 -7.85
N VAL A 72 10.08 -4.37 -7.42
CA VAL A 72 8.84 -5.08 -7.08
C VAL A 72 8.84 -5.37 -5.58
N VAL A 73 7.68 -5.20 -4.95
CA VAL A 73 7.47 -5.54 -3.54
C VAL A 73 6.40 -6.61 -3.46
N VAL A 74 6.61 -7.59 -2.59
CA VAL A 74 5.63 -8.61 -2.25
C VAL A 74 5.38 -8.60 -0.75
N GLU A 75 4.12 -8.75 -0.38
CA GLU A 75 3.69 -8.94 1.00
C GLU A 75 2.68 -10.08 1.10
N PHE A 76 2.74 -10.82 2.20
CA PHE A 76 1.82 -11.93 2.51
C PHE A 76 1.80 -12.20 4.02
N ASP A 77 0.70 -12.75 4.51
CA ASP A 77 0.63 -13.33 5.87
C ASP A 77 1.11 -14.80 5.81
N PRO A 78 2.07 -15.21 6.65
CA PRO A 78 2.46 -16.62 6.79
C PRO A 78 1.31 -17.59 7.05
N LYS A 79 0.22 -17.12 7.69
CA LYS A 79 -0.97 -17.93 7.99
C LYS A 79 -1.78 -18.29 6.75
N ASP A 80 -1.80 -17.42 5.74
CA ASP A 80 -2.57 -17.62 4.51
C ASP A 80 -1.97 -18.71 3.60
N LEU A 81 -0.74 -19.16 3.89
CA LEU A 81 -0.03 -20.19 3.10
C LEU A 81 -0.45 -21.63 3.44
N SER A 82 -1.48 -21.83 4.28
CA SER A 82 -2.00 -23.16 4.67
C SER A 82 -0.89 -24.13 5.14
N LEU A 83 0.05 -23.62 5.94
CA LEU A 83 1.15 -24.40 6.51
C LEU A 83 0.81 -24.90 7.92
N ASN A 84 1.39 -26.04 8.31
CA ASN A 84 1.31 -26.50 9.71
C ASN A 84 1.87 -25.42 10.65
N PRO A 85 1.33 -25.26 11.88
CA PRO A 85 1.77 -24.23 12.81
C PRO A 85 3.29 -24.22 13.07
N SER A 86 3.92 -25.40 13.13
CA SER A 86 5.38 -25.55 13.26
C SER A 86 6.13 -25.01 12.03
N HIS A 87 5.67 -25.33 10.82
CA HIS A 87 6.26 -24.83 9.58
C HIS A 87 6.03 -23.32 9.43
N THR A 88 4.88 -22.79 9.87
CA THR A 88 4.62 -21.35 9.89
C THR A 88 5.58 -20.62 10.82
N GLN A 89 5.83 -21.15 12.02
CA GLN A 89 6.82 -20.59 12.93
C GLN A 89 8.23 -20.64 12.32
N ASN A 90 8.61 -21.74 11.66
CA ASN A 90 9.89 -21.84 10.96
C ASN A 90 9.99 -20.79 9.85
N LEU A 91 8.93 -20.58 9.07
CA LEU A 91 8.89 -19.56 8.02
C LEU A 91 9.08 -18.15 8.59
N ILE A 92 8.43 -17.83 9.71
CA ILE A 92 8.59 -16.54 10.40
C ILE A 92 10.05 -16.35 10.85
N LYS A 93 10.67 -17.38 11.43
CA LYS A 93 12.09 -17.35 11.83
C LYS A 93 13.01 -17.14 10.63
N LEU A 94 12.77 -17.83 9.52
CA LEU A 94 13.54 -17.69 8.28
C LEU A 94 13.35 -16.33 7.60
N ALA A 95 12.17 -15.72 7.70
CA ALA A 95 11.91 -14.39 7.16
C ALA A 95 12.75 -13.30 7.87
N GLY A 96 13.03 -13.49 9.17
CA GLY A 96 13.84 -12.60 9.99
C GLY A 96 13.25 -11.19 10.05
N VAL A 97 14.08 -10.18 9.77
CA VAL A 97 13.71 -8.76 9.82
C VAL A 97 12.58 -8.36 8.86
N ARG A 98 12.26 -9.22 7.88
CA ARG A 98 11.20 -8.99 6.89
C ARG A 98 9.80 -9.23 7.45
N PHE A 99 9.70 -9.98 8.55
CA PHE A 99 8.43 -10.23 9.24
C PHE A 99 8.11 -9.10 10.21
N ASN A 100 6.90 -8.56 10.17
CA ASN A 100 6.43 -7.58 11.14
C ASN A 100 5.47 -8.24 12.15
N PRO A 101 5.84 -8.33 13.45
CA PRO A 101 5.01 -8.97 14.47
C PRO A 101 3.73 -8.20 14.81
N SER A 102 3.68 -6.89 14.54
CA SER A 102 2.46 -6.09 14.81
C SER A 102 1.38 -6.30 13.77
N THR A 103 1.76 -6.58 12.51
CA THR A 103 0.81 -6.77 11.41
C THR A 103 0.72 -8.21 10.91
N ASN A 104 1.58 -9.11 11.40
CA ASN A 104 1.74 -10.49 10.93
C ASN A 104 2.09 -10.62 9.44
N ILE A 105 2.71 -9.60 8.85
CA ILE A 105 3.01 -9.58 7.42
C ILE A 105 4.51 -9.76 7.19
N VAL A 106 4.87 -10.64 6.27
CA VAL A 106 6.22 -10.68 5.68
C VAL A 106 6.23 -9.75 4.48
N LYS A 107 7.14 -8.77 4.48
CA LYS A 107 7.33 -7.85 3.37
C LYS A 107 8.75 -7.94 2.83
N MET A 108 8.89 -8.15 1.53
CA MET A 108 10.18 -8.22 0.85
C MET A 108 10.13 -7.56 -0.51
N SER A 109 11.26 -7.07 -0.99
CA SER A 109 11.39 -6.40 -2.28
C SER A 109 12.63 -6.85 -3.02
N CYS A 110 12.60 -6.77 -4.34
CA CYS A 110 13.74 -7.02 -5.21
C CYS A 110 13.82 -5.93 -6.28
N GLU A 111 15.01 -5.40 -6.49
CA GLU A 111 15.33 -4.40 -7.51
C GLU A 111 16.69 -4.69 -8.19
N ASP A 112 17.14 -5.93 -8.08
CA ASP A 112 18.46 -6.40 -8.50
C ASP A 112 18.54 -6.67 -10.00
N HIS A 113 17.40 -6.99 -10.62
CA HIS A 113 17.30 -7.24 -12.06
C HIS A 113 16.74 -6.04 -12.81
N GLU A 114 17.06 -5.98 -14.10
CA GLU A 114 16.70 -4.89 -15.00
C GLU A 114 15.18 -4.73 -15.14
N THR A 115 14.45 -5.85 -15.27
CA THR A 115 13.01 -5.82 -15.54
C THR A 115 12.16 -6.14 -14.32
N GLN A 116 11.00 -5.48 -14.20
CA GLN A 116 10.01 -5.81 -13.16
C GLN A 116 9.60 -7.29 -13.20
N ALA A 117 9.50 -7.89 -14.39
CA ALA A 117 9.13 -9.30 -14.56
C ALA A 117 10.17 -10.24 -13.94
N GLN A 118 11.47 -9.96 -14.12
CA GLN A 118 12.55 -10.73 -13.50
C GLN A 118 12.54 -10.55 -11.97
N ASN A 119 12.40 -9.31 -11.48
CA ASN A 119 12.31 -9.05 -10.03
C ASN A 119 11.12 -9.76 -9.38
N LYS A 120 9.95 -9.77 -10.04
CA LYS A 120 8.78 -10.54 -9.60
C LYS A 120 9.06 -12.04 -9.56
N ARG A 121 9.70 -12.57 -10.60
CA ARG A 121 10.03 -14.01 -10.68
C ARG A 121 11.00 -14.42 -9.57
N HIS A 122 12.05 -13.64 -9.36
CA HIS A 122 13.02 -13.86 -8.29
C HIS A 122 12.34 -13.87 -6.91
N LEU A 123 11.42 -12.95 -6.64
CA LEU A 123 10.61 -12.96 -5.42
C LEU A 123 9.75 -14.22 -5.30
N GLY A 124 9.13 -14.67 -6.38
CA GLY A 124 8.34 -15.91 -6.40
C GLY A 124 9.19 -17.14 -6.09
N ASP A 125 10.38 -17.24 -6.67
CA ASP A 125 11.30 -18.35 -6.45
C ASP A 125 11.89 -18.32 -5.03
N THR A 126 12.17 -17.12 -4.50
CA THR A 126 12.59 -16.93 -3.11
C THR A 126 11.52 -17.38 -2.12
N ILE A 127 10.24 -17.02 -2.35
CA ILE A 127 9.13 -17.46 -1.50
C ILE A 127 8.95 -18.98 -1.56
N LYS A 128 9.02 -19.58 -2.75
CA LYS A 128 8.99 -21.05 -2.89
C LYS A 128 10.14 -21.70 -2.11
N ALA A 129 11.35 -21.16 -2.20
CA ALA A 129 12.50 -21.66 -1.45
C ALA A 129 12.32 -21.51 0.06
N LEU A 130 11.75 -20.40 0.54
CA LEU A 130 11.44 -20.19 1.95
C LEU A 130 10.40 -21.21 2.46
N ILE A 131 9.34 -21.46 1.68
CA ILE A 131 8.32 -22.45 2.02
C ILE A 131 8.91 -23.87 2.03
N ALA A 132 9.74 -24.19 1.03
CA ALA A 132 10.41 -25.49 0.95
C ALA A 132 11.34 -25.72 2.16
N LYS A 133 12.15 -24.71 2.51
CA LYS A 133 13.01 -24.77 3.70
C LYS A 133 12.18 -24.90 4.97
N ALA A 134 11.11 -24.14 5.14
CA ALA A 134 10.25 -24.22 6.32
C ALA A 134 9.64 -25.61 6.54
N LYS A 135 9.37 -26.36 5.45
CA LYS A 135 8.88 -27.75 5.46
C LYS A 135 9.99 -28.81 5.57
N SER A 136 11.25 -28.45 5.34
CA SER A 136 12.37 -29.39 5.36
C SER A 136 12.60 -29.97 6.77
N PRO A 137 12.94 -31.27 6.90
CA PRO A 137 13.33 -31.86 8.18
C PRO A 137 14.59 -31.21 8.77
N GLU A 138 15.45 -30.60 7.93
CA GLU A 138 16.61 -29.83 8.40
C GLU A 138 16.20 -28.63 9.26
N SER A 139 14.99 -28.10 9.11
CA SER A 139 14.47 -26.98 9.89
C SER A 139 14.06 -27.37 11.32
N GLN A 140 14.35 -28.59 11.77
CA GLN A 140 14.06 -29.02 13.15
C GLN A 140 14.88 -28.25 14.19
N TRP A 141 16.12 -27.86 13.89
CA TRP A 141 16.94 -27.07 14.83
C TRP A 141 16.32 -25.69 15.15
N LEU A 142 15.47 -25.17 14.26
CA LEU A 142 14.77 -23.91 14.49
C LEU A 142 13.73 -24.01 15.61
N LYS A 143 13.33 -25.21 16.05
CA LYS A 143 12.34 -25.37 17.13
C LYS A 143 12.81 -24.74 18.43
N ASP A 144 14.08 -24.92 18.76
CA ASP A 144 14.67 -24.45 20.02
C ASP A 144 15.01 -22.95 20.00
N VAL A 145 15.01 -22.32 18.82
CA VAL A 145 15.32 -20.91 18.64
C VAL A 145 14.04 -20.06 18.84
N PRO A 146 14.00 -19.14 19.81
CA PRO A 146 12.87 -18.21 19.95
C PRO A 146 12.75 -17.29 18.73
N VAL A 147 11.52 -16.82 18.44
CA VAL A 147 11.35 -15.84 17.37
C VAL A 147 11.92 -14.49 17.81
N ASP A 148 12.82 -13.94 17.00
CA ASP A 148 13.41 -12.63 17.27
C ASP A 148 12.53 -11.50 16.74
N PHE A 149 12.14 -10.58 17.63
CA PHE A 149 11.34 -9.39 17.31
C PHE A 149 12.10 -8.08 17.57
N ARG A 150 13.41 -8.12 17.83
CA ARG A 150 14.20 -6.91 18.18
C ARG A 150 14.23 -5.85 17.08
N HIS A 151 14.02 -6.22 15.82
CA HIS A 151 13.93 -5.28 14.70
C HIS A 151 12.61 -4.49 14.68
N ALA A 152 11.54 -5.02 15.28
CA ALA A 152 10.23 -4.40 15.29
C ALA A 152 10.08 -3.53 16.54
N LYS A 153 10.01 -2.20 16.34
CA LYS A 153 9.78 -1.24 17.42
C LYS A 153 8.28 -0.91 17.51
N PRO A 154 7.53 -1.48 18.47
CA PRO A 154 6.10 -1.21 18.58
C PRO A 154 5.87 0.25 18.98
N LYS A 155 4.97 0.92 18.26
CA LYS A 155 4.53 2.27 18.60
C LYS A 155 3.47 2.19 19.69
N LYS A 156 3.73 2.82 20.83
CA LYS A 156 2.72 2.97 21.89
C LYS A 156 1.56 3.81 21.34
N ARG A 157 0.34 3.29 21.47
CA ARG A 157 -0.89 4.02 21.16
C ARG A 157 -1.55 4.38 22.48
N PHE A 158 -1.65 5.67 22.75
CA PHE A 158 -2.40 6.16 23.89
C PHE A 158 -3.87 6.23 23.50
N GLN A 159 -4.74 5.75 24.39
CA GLN A 159 -6.18 5.86 24.24
C GLN A 159 -6.69 6.83 25.29
N PHE A 160 -7.83 7.46 25.01
CA PHE A 160 -8.50 8.28 26.00
C PHE A 160 -8.91 7.38 27.16
N PRO A 161 -8.58 7.71 28.43
CA PRO A 161 -8.94 6.87 29.56
C PRO A 161 -10.47 6.73 29.67
N ASP A 162 -10.95 5.49 29.77
CA ASP A 162 -12.37 5.22 29.91
C ASP A 162 -12.95 5.84 31.20
N GLU A 163 -12.14 5.94 32.25
CA GLU A 163 -12.50 6.57 33.53
C GLU A 163 -12.81 8.08 33.41
N TRP A 164 -12.33 8.73 32.35
CA TRP A 164 -12.59 10.15 32.09
C TRP A 164 -13.83 10.38 31.25
N LEU A 165 -14.44 9.30 30.74
CA LEU A 165 -15.72 9.40 30.06
C LEU A 165 -16.74 9.93 31.05
N LEU A 166 -17.43 11.01 30.67
CA LEU A 166 -18.39 11.71 31.52
C LEU A 166 -19.73 10.96 31.54
N THR A 167 -19.70 9.72 32.04
CA THR A 167 -20.87 8.87 32.24
C THR A 167 -21.81 9.46 33.29
N LYS A 168 -23.06 9.00 33.32
CA LYS A 168 -24.04 9.47 34.32
C LYS A 168 -23.57 9.23 35.75
N GLU A 169 -22.89 8.10 35.98
CA GLU A 169 -22.30 7.75 37.27
C GLU A 169 -21.16 8.70 37.64
N ARG A 170 -20.25 8.95 36.69
CA ARG A 170 -19.13 9.88 36.88
C ARG A 170 -19.62 11.31 37.15
N LYS A 171 -20.71 11.75 36.52
CA LYS A 171 -21.33 13.06 36.82
C LYS A 171 -21.80 13.16 38.27
N LYS A 172 -22.52 12.15 38.77
CA LYS A 172 -22.99 12.09 40.16
C LYS A 172 -21.83 12.08 41.15
N GLU A 173 -20.78 11.32 40.86
CA GLU A 173 -19.55 11.29 41.69
C GLU A 173 -18.89 12.67 41.74
N LEU A 174 -18.78 13.35 40.58
CA LEU A 174 -18.20 14.69 40.50
C LEU A 174 -19.07 15.74 41.23
N GLU A 175 -20.39 15.60 41.20
CA GLU A 175 -21.32 16.45 41.97
C GLU A 175 -21.12 16.24 43.48
N ALA A 176 -21.12 15.00 43.95
CA ALA A 176 -20.86 14.67 45.36
C ALA A 176 -19.50 15.18 45.85
N ARG A 177 -18.47 15.14 45.00
CA ARG A 177 -17.13 15.66 45.32
C ARG A 177 -17.05 17.18 45.36
N ARG A 178 -17.98 17.91 44.74
CA ARG A 178 -18.03 19.39 44.76
C ARG A 178 -18.75 19.94 45.98
N GLU A 179 -19.67 19.16 46.55
CA GLU A 179 -20.45 19.54 47.74
C GLU A 179 -19.72 19.24 49.06
N ALA A 180 -18.74 18.33 49.04
CA ALA A 180 -17.84 18.02 50.15
C ALA A 180 -16.66 18.99 50.23
#